data_AF-A0A940FT07-F1
#
_entry.id   AF-A0A940FT07-F1
#
_cell.length_a   1.000
_cell.length_b   1.000
_cell.length_c   1.000
_cell.angle_alpha   90.00
_cell.angle_beta   90.00
_cell.angle_gamma   90.00
#
_symmetry.space_group_name_H-M   'P 1'
#
loop_
_entity.id
_entity.type
_entity.pdbx_description
1 polymer ?
#
loop_
_entity_poly.entity_id
_entity_poly.type
_entity_poly.pdbx_seq_one_letter_code
_entity_poly.pdbx_strand_id
1 'polypeptide(L)' 'LKNDNIIYIGDLVQKTEAEMLRTPNFGRKSLNEIKEVLSSMGLRLGMDIPGWPPENIEEIAKKLEQELLG' A
#
# COMPACT_ATOMS: atom_id res chain seq x y z
N LEU A 1 -7.85 -3.87 -7.26
CA LEU A 1 -6.46 -3.35 -7.17
C LEU A 1 -6.07 -2.52 -8.39
N LYS A 2 -6.05 -3.02 -9.65
CA LYS A 2 -5.77 -2.16 -10.83
C LYS A 2 -6.75 -0.98 -11.04
N ASN A 3 -7.98 -1.06 -10.49
CA ASN A 3 -8.97 0.02 -10.55
C ASN A 3 -8.91 1.02 -9.37
N ASP A 4 -8.11 0.74 -8.33
CA ASP A 4 -8.08 1.55 -7.10
C ASP A 4 -6.87 2.49 -7.02
N ASN A 5 -6.06 2.58 -8.09
CA ASN A 5 -4.82 3.37 -8.14
C ASN A 5 -3.86 3.11 -6.97
N ILE A 6 -3.89 1.91 -6.38
CA ILE A 6 -2.96 1.49 -5.34
C ILE A 6 -1.67 1.07 -6.03
N ILE A 7 -0.65 1.94 -5.99
CA ILE A 7 0.66 1.69 -6.61
C ILE A 7 1.69 1.38 -5.52
N TYR A 8 1.56 2.02 -4.36
CA TYR A 8 2.48 1.90 -3.26
C TYR A 8 1.82 1.33 -1.99
N ILE A 9 2.64 0.83 -1.07
CA ILE A 9 2.19 0.42 0.26
C ILE A 9 1.49 1.57 0.99
N GLY A 10 1.95 2.81 0.80
CA GLY A 10 1.31 4.01 1.38
C GLY A 10 -0.13 4.22 0.91
N ASP A 11 -0.47 3.85 -0.32
CA ASP A 11 -1.84 3.91 -0.83
C ASP A 11 -2.69 2.80 -0.22
N LEU A 12 -2.09 1.63 -0.03
CA LEU A 12 -2.76 0.45 0.52
C LEU A 12 -3.10 0.63 2.01
N VAL A 13 -2.16 1.12 2.81
CA VAL A 13 -2.37 1.28 4.27
C VAL A 13 -3.39 2.36 4.60
N GLN A 14 -3.61 3.33 3.70
CA GLN A 14 -4.66 4.35 3.86
C GLN A 14 -6.07 3.80 3.59
N LYS A 15 -6.19 2.65 2.92
CA LYS A 15 -7.49 2.01 2.71
C LYS A 15 -7.95 1.28 3.95
N THR A 16 -9.25 1.39 4.21
CA THR A 16 -9.90 0.65 5.29
C THR A 16 -10.21 -0.78 4.87
N GLU A 17 -10.31 -1.69 5.84
CA GLU A 17 -10.71 -3.09 5.58
C GLU A 17 -12.06 -3.19 4.86
N ALA A 18 -13.00 -2.29 5.20
CA ALA A 18 -14.32 -2.23 4.59
C ALA A 18 -14.25 -1.83 3.11
N GLU A 19 -13.37 -0.89 2.74
CA GLU A 19 -13.13 -0.54 1.34
C GLU A 19 -12.50 -1.71 0.58
N MET A 20 -11.49 -2.37 1.18
CA MET A 20 -10.83 -3.52 0.57
C MET A 20 -11.82 -4.67 0.30
N LEU A 21 -12.73 -4.95 1.24
CA LEU A 21 -13.77 -5.98 1.07
C LEU A 21 -14.87 -5.60 0.05
N ARG A 22 -14.97 -4.33 -0.33
CA ARG A 22 -15.89 -3.87 -1.39
C ARG A 22 -15.28 -4.04 -2.79
N THR A 23 -13.96 -4.20 -2.90
CA THR A 23 -13.31 -4.39 -4.19
C THR A 23 -13.72 -5.74 -4.80
N PRO A 24 -14.28 -5.76 -6.02
CA PRO A 24 -14.63 -7.01 -6.69
C PRO A 24 -13.39 -7.88 -6.89
N ASN A 25 -13.53 -9.18 -6.58
CA ASN A 25 -12.45 -10.18 -6.52
C ASN A 25 -11.51 -10.08 -5.31
N PHE A 26 -11.81 -9.21 -4.34
CA PHE A 26 -11.05 -9.12 -3.09
C PHE A 26 -11.85 -9.72 -1.93
N GLY A 27 -11.36 -10.82 -1.36
CA GLY A 27 -12.04 -11.57 -0.31
C GLY A 27 -11.36 -11.48 1.05
N ARG A 28 -12.00 -12.06 2.07
CA ARG A 28 -11.46 -12.14 3.44
C ARG A 28 -10.09 -12.82 3.51
N LYS A 29 -9.84 -13.81 2.65
CA LYS A 29 -8.54 -14.50 2.56
C LYS A 29 -7.43 -13.54 2.10
N SER A 30 -7.65 -12.84 0.99
CA SER A 30 -6.72 -11.84 0.47
C SER A 30 -6.52 -10.67 1.44
N LEU A 31 -7.57 -10.26 2.16
CA LEU A 31 -7.46 -9.26 3.21
C LEU A 31 -6.51 -9.70 4.33
N ASN A 32 -6.66 -10.94 4.81
CA ASN A 32 -5.79 -11.47 5.85
C ASN A 32 -4.34 -11.58 5.38
N GLU A 33 -4.09 -12.04 4.15
CA GLU A 33 -2.74 -12.09 3.57
C GLU A 33 -2.10 -10.70 3.54
N ILE A 34 -2.83 -9.67 3.08
CA ILE A 34 -2.34 -8.29 3.11
C ILE A 34 -2.06 -7.83 4.54
N LYS A 35 -2.97 -8.11 5.48
CA LYS A 35 -2.78 -7.71 6.87
C LYS A 35 -1.57 -8.36 7.52
N GLU A 36 -1.31 -9.63 7.24
CA GLU A 36 -0.13 -10.34 7.75
C GLU A 36 1.16 -9.72 7.20
N VAL A 37 1.21 -9.43 5.90
CA VAL A 37 2.36 -8.76 5.28
C VAL A 37 2.56 -7.37 5.89
N LEU A 38 1.51 -6.56 6.00
CA LEU A 38 1.59 -5.24 6.63
C LEU A 38 2.03 -5.35 8.09
N SER A 39 1.49 -6.30 8.85
CA SER A 39 1.84 -6.51 10.25
C SER A 39 3.30 -6.92 10.41
N SER A 40 3.87 -7.68 9.47
CA SER A 40 5.30 -8.02 9.47
C SER A 40 6.21 -6.81 9.29
N MET A 41 5.70 -5.76 8.64
CA MET A 41 6.36 -4.46 8.46
C MET A 41 5.99 -3.45 9.56
N GLY A 42 5.16 -3.83 10.55
CA GLY A 42 4.66 -2.93 11.60
C GLY A 42 3.57 -1.95 11.12
N LEU A 43 2.98 -2.21 9.96
CA LEU A 43 1.94 -1.39 9.34
C LEU A 43 0.54 -2.01 9.53
N ARG A 44 -0.50 -1.21 9.31
CA ARG A 44 -1.91 -1.64 9.37
C ARG A 44 -2.75 -0.91 8.33
N LEU A 45 -3.93 -1.47 8.02
CA LEU A 45 -4.93 -0.80 7.18
C LEU A 45 -5.64 0.31 7.96
N GLY A 46 -6.13 1.34 7.25
CA GLY A 46 -6.75 2.53 7.83
C GLY A 46 -5.78 3.46 8.56
N MET A 47 -4.51 3.48 8.17
CA MET A 47 -3.54 4.47 8.65
C MET A 47 -3.73 5.79 7.91
N ASP A 48 -3.66 6.91 8.64
CA ASP A 48 -3.61 8.23 8.03
C ASP A 48 -2.14 8.63 7.85
N ILE A 49 -1.74 8.90 6.60
CA ILE A 49 -0.36 9.31 6.26
C ILE A 49 -0.42 10.72 5.68
N PRO A 50 -0.25 11.76 6.52
CA PRO A 50 -0.32 13.13 6.06
C PRO A 50 0.80 13.42 5.06
N GLY A 51 0.45 14.02 3.92
CA GLY A 51 1.40 14.37 2.86
C GLY A 51 1.79 13.21 1.94
N TRP A 52 1.06 12.09 1.98
CA TRP A 52 1.19 11.02 1.00
C TRP A 52 0.16 11.16 -0.15
N PRO A 53 0.56 10.90 -1.41
CA PRO A 53 1.92 10.63 -1.87
C PRO A 53 2.74 11.93 -1.93
N PRO A 54 4.04 11.90 -1.60
CA PRO A 54 4.92 13.05 -1.79
C PRO A 54 5.10 13.36 -3.29
N GLU A 55 5.23 14.65 -3.64
CA GLU A 55 5.34 15.10 -5.05
C GLU A 55 6.52 14.47 -5.81
N ASN A 56 7.57 14.08 -5.09
CA ASN A 56 8.79 13.49 -5.64
C ASN A 56 8.88 11.96 -5.45
N ILE A 57 7.75 11.27 -5.24
CA ILE A 57 7.74 9.82 -5.00
C ILE A 57 8.43 9.00 -6.09
N GLU A 58 8.28 9.39 -7.37
CA GLU A 58 8.95 8.71 -8.49
C GLU A 58 10.47 8.87 -8.46
N GLU A 59 10.95 10.06 -8.08
CA GLU A 59 12.38 10.34 -7.96
C GLU A 59 12.99 9.57 -6.78
N ILE A 60 12.30 9.53 -5.64
CA ILE A 60 12.71 8.75 -4.46
C ILE A 60 12.78 7.26 -4.83
N ALA A 61 11.75 6.72 -5.49
CA ALA A 61 11.72 5.32 -5.92
C ALA A 61 12.89 4.99 -6.85
N LYS A 62 13.13 5.83 -7.86
CA LYS A 62 14.23 5.66 -8.81
C LYS A 62 15.60 5.71 -8.11
N LYS A 63 15.76 6.60 -7.13
CA LYS A 63 17.01 6.72 -6.36
C LYS A 63 17.25 5.51 -5.47
N LEU A 64 16.22 5.00 -4.79
CA LEU A 64 16.28 3.76 -4.00
C LEU A 64 16.63 2.55 -4.86
N GLU A 65 16.02 2.43 -6.05
CA GLU A 65 16.35 1.36 -7.00
C GLU A 65 17.81 1.43 -7.44
N GLN A 66 18.32 2.62 -7.75
CA GLN A 66 19.73 2.80 -8.10
C GLN A 66 20.68 2.47 -6.94
N GLU A 67 20.29 2.74 -5.70
CA GLU A 67 21.10 2.45 -4.51
C GLU A 67 21.09 0.95 -4.15
N LEU A 68 19.98 0.25 -4.41
CA LEU A 68 19.84 -1.20 -4.18
C LEU A 68 20.47 -2.06 -5.28
N LEU A 69 20.52 -1.56 -6.52
CA LEU A 69 21.03 -2.26 -7.70
C LEU A 69 22.46 -1.83 -8.09
N GLY A 70 23.00 -0.80 -7.44
CA GLY A 70 24.32 -0.24 -7.67
C GLY A 70 25.44 -0.90 -6.87
#